data_AF-A0A843H4Q6-F1
#
_entry.id   AF-A0A843H4Q6-F1
#
_cell.length_a   1.000
_cell.length_b   1.000
_cell.length_c   1.000
_cell.angle_alpha   90.00
_cell.angle_beta   90.00
_cell.angle_gamma   90.00
#
_symmetry.space_group_name_H-M   'P 1'
#
loop_
_entity.id
_entity.type
_entity.pdbx_description
1 polymer ?
#
loop_
_entity_poly.entity_id
_entity_poly.type
_entity_poly.pdbx_seq_one_letter_code
_entity_poly.pdbx_strand_id
1 'polypeptide(L)'
;LILYKFEVKNMQQPMPMLQFYKMENAINCIIDNGRVLQGDYAEIYLTEMDLKIFLQQYTCERHACIDVYYSRKDYLPKWFTDYVYKLFVEKTMLKGGDPVEYAIAKGRLNSCYGCCVQKAIQENVVEDYNTGVYEIKNIDNDGNLLTNEQLYDKYLKNHNKILPYQWGVWVTAYAFYNLFRLGSCAGVWIYSDTDSCYGMKWNMKKLQKYNRECIQKLHDRGYEPVIHNGKSYSLGVASLDGEYSQFRTVGAKRYCTRSKNDGQLHTTVAGVPKRGAECLDDNMDNFTRGFIFPGSKTGKQTHTYFYVDDVYIDKKGNITGDSIDLSPCDYLLDVVNVEDWEKLFEEEIELITYEEE
;
A
#
# COMPACT_ATOMS: atom_id res chain seq x y z
N LEU A 1 -23.23 0.81 -1.81
CA LEU A 1 -23.78 -0.26 -2.69
C LEU A 1 -24.03 -1.48 -1.83
N ILE A 2 -25.25 -1.98 -1.81
CA ILE A 2 -25.61 -3.25 -1.17
C ILE A 2 -25.64 -4.33 -2.24
N LEU A 3 -25.04 -5.47 -1.95
CA LEU A 3 -24.98 -6.66 -2.80
C LEU A 3 -25.65 -7.84 -2.08
N TYR A 4 -26.49 -8.59 -2.80
CA TYR A 4 -27.08 -9.84 -2.31
C TYR A 4 -26.71 -10.99 -3.25
N LYS A 5 -26.27 -12.11 -2.67
CA LYS A 5 -25.86 -13.33 -3.38
C LYS A 5 -24.95 -12.99 -4.57
N PHE A 6 -23.74 -12.55 -4.26
CA PHE A 6 -22.77 -12.09 -5.24
C PHE A 6 -21.59 -13.05 -5.35
N GLU A 7 -21.05 -13.19 -6.55
CA GLU A 7 -19.91 -14.06 -6.84
C GLU A 7 -19.09 -13.53 -8.03
N VAL A 8 -17.81 -13.90 -8.08
CA VAL A 8 -16.98 -13.66 -9.27
C VAL A 8 -17.54 -14.45 -10.46
N LYS A 9 -17.68 -13.80 -11.62
CA LYS A 9 -18.18 -14.43 -12.85
C LYS A 9 -17.28 -15.55 -13.36
N ASN A 10 -16.00 -15.52 -12.98
CA ASN A 10 -15.01 -16.51 -13.37
C ASN A 10 -14.11 -16.78 -12.15
N MET A 11 -14.08 -18.01 -11.66
CA MET A 11 -13.21 -18.40 -10.54
C MET A 11 -11.72 -18.30 -10.85
N GLN A 12 -11.36 -18.29 -12.14
CA GLN A 12 -9.99 -18.03 -12.61
C GLN A 12 -9.75 -16.53 -12.85
N GLN A 13 -10.68 -15.65 -12.47
CA GLN A 13 -10.52 -14.21 -12.60
C GLN A 13 -9.29 -13.77 -11.80
N PRO A 14 -8.24 -13.28 -12.47
CA PRO A 14 -7.10 -12.75 -11.76
C PRO A 14 -7.54 -11.50 -10.99
N MET A 15 -7.04 -11.39 -9.75
CA MET A 15 -7.23 -10.23 -8.88
C MET A 15 -8.71 -9.82 -8.74
N PRO A 16 -9.52 -10.55 -7.96
CA PRO A 16 -10.88 -10.12 -7.63
C PRO A 16 -10.84 -8.74 -6.95
N MET A 17 -11.65 -7.80 -7.44
CA MET A 17 -11.50 -6.40 -7.03
C MET A 17 -11.98 -6.12 -5.61
N LEU A 18 -12.98 -6.86 -5.12
CA LEU A 18 -13.57 -6.63 -3.80
C LEU A 18 -12.57 -7.05 -2.72
N GLN A 19 -12.27 -6.12 -1.81
CA GLN A 19 -11.39 -6.33 -0.67
C GLN A 19 -12.26 -6.40 0.57
N PHE A 20 -12.11 -7.47 1.36
CA PHE A 20 -12.94 -7.69 2.53
C PHE A 20 -12.84 -6.54 3.54
N TYR A 21 -11.62 -6.05 3.79
CA TYR A 21 -11.36 -4.95 4.73
C TYR A 21 -11.95 -3.58 4.33
N LYS A 22 -12.50 -3.46 3.11
CA LYS A 22 -13.17 -2.24 2.63
C LYS A 22 -14.69 -2.35 2.67
N MET A 23 -15.23 -3.47 3.15
CA MET A 23 -16.66 -3.65 3.31
C MET A 23 -17.09 -3.07 4.65
N GLU A 24 -18.17 -2.31 4.65
CA GLU A 24 -18.80 -1.81 5.89
C GLU A 24 -19.45 -2.98 6.64
N ASN A 25 -20.09 -3.88 5.89
CA ASN A 25 -20.73 -5.08 6.39
C ASN A 25 -20.56 -6.22 5.38
N ALA A 26 -20.43 -7.45 5.86
CA ALA A 26 -20.28 -8.63 5.03
C ALA A 26 -20.79 -9.89 5.73
N ILE A 27 -21.51 -10.77 5.01
CA ILE A 27 -22.06 -12.03 5.57
C ILE A 27 -21.71 -13.21 4.65
N ASN A 28 -21.22 -14.29 5.26
CA ASN A 28 -20.87 -15.56 4.61
C ASN A 28 -19.92 -15.40 3.40
N CYS A 29 -18.96 -14.48 3.51
CA CYS A 29 -18.00 -14.24 2.43
C CYS A 29 -16.96 -15.38 2.35
N ILE A 30 -16.73 -15.88 1.14
CA ILE A 30 -15.56 -16.72 0.85
C ILE A 30 -14.43 -15.80 0.39
N ILE A 31 -13.30 -15.87 1.09
CA ILE A 31 -12.18 -14.95 0.92
C ILE A 31 -10.94 -15.73 0.46
N ASP A 32 -10.21 -15.15 -0.50
CA ASP A 32 -8.87 -15.59 -0.88
C ASP A 32 -7.88 -14.42 -0.74
N ASN A 33 -6.94 -14.54 0.20
CA ASN A 33 -5.89 -13.54 0.45
C ASN A 33 -6.45 -12.10 0.58
N GLY A 34 -7.53 -11.96 1.36
CA GLY A 34 -8.22 -10.69 1.62
C GLY A 34 -9.15 -10.21 0.48
N ARG A 35 -9.29 -10.97 -0.61
CA ARG A 35 -10.22 -10.70 -1.72
C ARG A 35 -11.47 -11.53 -1.59
N VAL A 36 -12.63 -10.94 -1.85
CA VAL A 36 -13.92 -11.64 -1.73
C VAL A 36 -14.26 -12.32 -3.05
N LEU A 37 -14.41 -13.65 -3.03
CA LEU A 37 -14.79 -14.45 -4.20
C LEU A 37 -16.31 -14.50 -4.36
N GLN A 38 -17.02 -14.69 -3.25
CA GLN A 38 -18.48 -14.70 -3.19
C GLN A 38 -18.97 -14.35 -1.78
N GLY A 39 -20.24 -14.01 -1.65
CA GLY A 39 -20.88 -13.75 -0.36
C GLY A 39 -22.40 -13.62 -0.47
N ASP A 40 -23.07 -13.74 0.67
CA ASP A 40 -24.52 -13.62 0.75
C ASP A 40 -24.98 -12.17 0.80
N TYR A 41 -24.19 -11.33 1.48
CA TYR A 41 -24.46 -9.92 1.68
C TYR A 41 -23.16 -9.13 1.78
N ALA A 42 -23.11 -7.96 1.16
CA ALA A 42 -22.04 -6.99 1.38
C ALA A 42 -22.51 -5.55 1.21
N GLU A 43 -21.98 -4.65 2.02
CA GLU A 43 -22.13 -3.20 1.91
C GLU A 43 -20.76 -2.59 1.60
N ILE A 44 -20.68 -1.79 0.53
CA ILE A 44 -19.41 -1.21 0.09
C ILE A 44 -19.60 0.14 -0.63
N TYR A 45 -18.67 1.06 -0.41
CA TYR A 45 -18.55 2.30 -1.19
C TYR A 45 -17.60 2.10 -2.37
N LEU A 46 -18.07 2.47 -3.57
CA LEU A 46 -17.32 2.33 -4.82
C LEU A 46 -17.35 3.66 -5.57
N THR A 47 -16.23 4.06 -6.16
CA THR A 47 -16.22 5.13 -7.17
C THR A 47 -16.81 4.63 -8.49
N GLU A 48 -17.02 5.54 -9.44
CA GLU A 48 -17.48 5.15 -10.77
C GLU A 48 -16.43 4.33 -11.54
N MET A 49 -15.15 4.44 -11.19
CA MET A 49 -14.08 3.61 -11.76
C MET A 49 -14.08 2.21 -11.15
N ASP A 50 -14.26 2.10 -9.84
CA ASP A 50 -14.35 0.80 -9.16
C ASP A 50 -15.58 0.03 -9.66
N LEU A 51 -16.73 0.72 -9.80
CA LEU A 51 -17.95 0.12 -10.31
C LEU A 51 -17.78 -0.47 -11.72
N LYS A 52 -16.98 0.15 -12.60
CA LYS A 52 -16.69 -0.41 -13.93
C LYS A 52 -15.97 -1.75 -13.86
N ILE A 53 -15.05 -1.90 -12.90
CA ILE A 53 -14.30 -3.14 -12.69
C ILE A 53 -15.23 -4.17 -12.05
N PHE A 54 -16.03 -3.75 -11.07
CA PHE A 54 -17.01 -4.60 -10.40
C PHE A 54 -17.95 -5.25 -11.41
N LEU A 55 -18.56 -4.44 -12.28
CA LEU A 55 -19.48 -4.91 -13.31
C LEU A 55 -18.83 -5.86 -14.32
N GLN A 56 -17.50 -5.81 -14.50
CA GLN A 56 -16.78 -6.76 -15.33
C GLN A 56 -16.56 -8.09 -14.61
N GLN A 57 -16.28 -8.06 -13.31
CA GLN A 57 -15.81 -9.23 -12.56
C GLN A 57 -16.88 -9.98 -11.80
N TYR A 58 -17.95 -9.32 -11.34
CA TYR A 58 -18.93 -9.92 -10.43
C TYR A 58 -20.33 -9.96 -11.02
N THR A 59 -21.06 -10.99 -10.63
CA THR A 59 -22.51 -11.08 -10.76
C THR A 59 -23.14 -11.04 -9.38
N CYS A 60 -24.40 -10.60 -9.29
CA CYS A 60 -25.18 -10.63 -8.08
C CYS A 60 -26.64 -10.88 -8.42
N GLU A 61 -27.37 -11.57 -7.52
CA GLU A 61 -28.81 -11.77 -7.71
C GLU A 61 -29.55 -10.42 -7.60
N ARG A 62 -29.19 -9.61 -6.59
CA ARG A 62 -29.78 -8.29 -6.36
C ARG A 62 -28.73 -7.31 -5.86
N HIS A 63 -28.96 -6.05 -6.17
CA HIS A 63 -28.15 -4.94 -5.69
C HIS A 63 -29.01 -3.71 -5.44
N ALA A 64 -28.60 -2.86 -4.51
CA ALA A 64 -29.24 -1.59 -4.24
C ALA A 64 -28.20 -0.48 -4.03
N CYS A 65 -28.39 0.64 -4.72
CA CYS A 65 -27.63 1.86 -4.46
C CYS A 65 -28.40 2.69 -3.43
N ILE A 66 -27.96 2.65 -2.16
CA ILE A 66 -28.59 3.39 -1.06
C ILE A 66 -28.14 4.85 -1.09
N ASP A 67 -26.82 5.08 -1.07
CA ASP A 67 -26.23 6.41 -1.15
C ASP A 67 -25.51 6.64 -2.47
N VAL A 68 -25.82 7.77 -3.11
CA VAL A 68 -25.17 8.20 -4.35
C VAL A 68 -24.76 9.66 -4.22
N TYR A 69 -23.45 9.88 -4.22
CA TYR A 69 -22.85 11.20 -4.28
C TYR A 69 -22.35 11.45 -5.71
N TYR A 70 -22.55 12.66 -6.20
CA TYR A 70 -22.08 13.05 -7.53
C TYR A 70 -21.36 14.39 -7.48
N SER A 71 -20.42 14.57 -8.40
CA SER A 71 -19.67 15.82 -8.58
C SER A 71 -19.45 16.06 -10.07
N ARG A 72 -19.14 17.32 -10.43
CA ARG A 72 -18.69 17.62 -11.79
C ARG A 72 -17.30 17.04 -11.98
N LYS A 73 -17.16 16.24 -13.03
CA LYS A 73 -15.92 15.60 -13.38
C LYS A 73 -15.09 16.51 -14.27
N ASP A 74 -13.89 16.82 -13.82
CA ASP A 74 -12.88 17.53 -14.60
C ASP A 74 -11.49 17.00 -14.23
N TYR A 75 -10.47 17.42 -14.97
CA TYR A 75 -9.09 17.19 -14.58
C TYR A 75 -8.74 17.93 -13.29
N LEU A 76 -7.72 17.42 -12.60
CA LEU A 76 -7.10 18.16 -11.51
C LEU A 76 -6.62 19.54 -12.01
N PRO A 77 -6.61 20.57 -11.14
CA PRO A 77 -6.22 21.92 -11.53
C PRO A 77 -4.85 21.95 -12.21
N LYS A 78 -4.73 22.77 -13.26
CA LYS A 78 -3.53 22.82 -14.09
C LYS A 78 -2.25 23.10 -13.29
N TRP A 79 -2.30 23.98 -12.29
CA TRP A 79 -1.16 24.27 -11.42
C TRP A 79 -0.63 23.01 -10.72
N PHE A 80 -1.53 22.09 -10.31
CA PHE A 80 -1.15 20.87 -9.61
C PHE A 80 -0.57 19.86 -10.58
N THR A 81 -1.20 19.67 -11.75
CA THR A 81 -0.68 18.76 -12.78
C THR A 81 0.65 19.24 -13.37
N ASP A 82 0.84 20.56 -13.53
CA ASP A 82 2.11 21.16 -13.94
C ASP A 82 3.21 20.93 -12.89
N TYR A 83 2.87 21.05 -11.60
CA TYR A 83 3.80 20.76 -10.52
C TYR A 83 4.21 19.28 -10.46
N VAL A 84 3.24 18.35 -10.58
CA VAL A 84 3.52 16.91 -10.66
C VAL A 84 4.41 16.58 -11.87
N TYR A 85 4.13 17.20 -13.02
CA TYR A 85 4.95 17.01 -14.22
C TYR A 85 6.38 17.57 -14.03
N LYS A 86 6.55 18.73 -13.40
CA LYS A 86 7.86 19.26 -13.02
C LYS A 86 8.65 18.27 -12.16
N LEU A 87 8.04 17.74 -11.09
CA LEU A 87 8.69 16.75 -10.23
C LEU A 87 9.04 15.46 -11.00
N PHE A 88 8.20 15.06 -11.96
CA PHE A 88 8.50 13.94 -12.84
C PHE A 88 9.73 14.20 -13.71
N VAL A 89 9.85 15.39 -14.31
CA VAL A 89 11.02 15.80 -15.10
C VAL A 89 12.27 15.74 -14.23
N GLU A 90 12.27 16.41 -13.07
CA GLU A 90 13.40 16.46 -12.13
C GLU A 90 13.85 15.05 -11.73
N LYS A 91 12.91 14.20 -11.28
CA LYS A 91 13.20 12.80 -10.94
C LYS A 91 13.76 12.02 -12.13
N THR A 92 13.29 12.29 -13.33
CA THR A 92 13.74 11.57 -14.54
C THR A 92 15.16 11.93 -14.92
N MET A 93 15.56 13.20 -14.78
CA MET A 93 16.93 13.68 -15.02
C MET A 93 17.97 13.06 -14.06
N LEU A 94 17.54 12.61 -12.88
CA LEU A 94 18.41 11.94 -11.91
C LEU A 94 18.58 10.44 -12.17
N LYS A 95 17.87 9.85 -13.14
CA LYS A 95 17.98 8.41 -13.43
C LYS A 95 19.39 8.05 -13.90
N GLY A 96 19.99 7.05 -13.25
CA GLY A 96 21.35 6.59 -13.53
C GLY A 96 22.45 7.46 -12.90
N GLY A 97 22.08 8.48 -12.12
CA GLY A 97 22.99 9.26 -11.27
C GLY A 97 23.00 8.73 -9.84
N ASP A 98 23.11 9.64 -8.87
CA ASP A 98 23.14 9.31 -7.44
C ASP A 98 21.82 8.64 -6.98
N PRO A 99 21.88 7.39 -6.45
CA PRO A 99 20.72 6.71 -5.90
C PRO A 99 19.98 7.47 -4.79
N VAL A 100 20.71 8.24 -3.96
CA VAL A 100 20.14 8.99 -2.83
C VAL A 100 19.30 10.16 -3.35
N GLU A 101 19.85 10.98 -4.24
CA GLU A 101 19.13 12.11 -4.84
C GLU A 101 17.90 11.62 -5.62
N TYR A 102 18.05 10.54 -6.39
CA TYR A 102 16.94 9.92 -7.11
C TYR A 102 15.84 9.45 -6.16
N ALA A 103 16.20 8.83 -5.03
CA ALA A 103 15.24 8.38 -4.03
C ALA A 103 14.50 9.56 -3.39
N ILE A 104 15.19 10.65 -3.05
CA ILE A 104 14.58 11.88 -2.52
C ILE A 104 13.61 12.49 -3.53
N ALA A 105 14.01 12.63 -4.79
CA ALA A 105 13.15 13.18 -5.85
C ALA A 105 11.92 12.29 -6.10
N LYS A 106 12.08 10.97 -6.08
CA LYS A 106 10.97 10.01 -6.17
C LYS A 106 10.03 10.14 -4.98
N GLY A 107 10.57 10.32 -3.77
CA GLY A 107 9.81 10.56 -2.56
C GLY A 107 8.93 11.82 -2.65
N ARG A 108 9.50 12.93 -3.15
CA ARG A 108 8.76 14.18 -3.38
C ARG A 108 7.63 14.06 -4.41
N LEU A 109 7.88 13.34 -5.51
CA LEU A 109 6.83 13.08 -6.50
C LEU A 109 5.68 12.26 -5.88
N ASN A 110 6.00 11.20 -5.13
CA ASN A 110 5.01 10.34 -4.50
C ASN A 110 4.26 11.04 -3.35
N SER A 111 4.89 11.99 -2.66
CA SER A 111 4.27 12.72 -1.56
C SER A 111 3.13 13.64 -2.02
N CYS A 112 3.05 14.03 -3.29
CA CYS A 112 1.91 14.77 -3.82
C CYS A 112 0.58 14.03 -3.59
N TYR A 113 0.58 12.70 -3.81
CA TYR A 113 -0.58 11.87 -3.47
C TYR A 113 -0.77 11.77 -1.95
N GLY A 114 0.30 11.52 -1.20
CA GLY A 114 0.26 11.42 0.27
C GLY A 114 -0.34 12.65 0.94
N CYS A 115 -0.03 13.85 0.44
CA CYS A 115 -0.59 15.12 0.91
C CYS A 115 -2.09 15.27 0.62
N CYS A 116 -2.65 14.54 -0.35
CA CYS A 116 -4.10 14.52 -0.57
C CYS A 116 -4.79 13.64 0.49
N VAL A 117 -4.21 12.48 0.83
CA VAL A 117 -4.89 11.44 1.63
C VAL A 117 -4.51 11.45 3.11
N GLN A 118 -4.06 12.58 3.65
CA GLN A 118 -3.83 12.72 5.08
C GLN A 118 -5.14 12.58 5.87
N LYS A 119 -5.08 11.91 7.02
CA LYS A 119 -6.23 11.74 7.92
C LYS A 119 -6.74 13.12 8.33
N ALA A 120 -8.03 13.37 8.11
CA ALA A 120 -8.65 14.68 8.36
C ALA A 120 -8.66 15.02 9.86
N ILE A 121 -8.90 14.01 10.70
CA ILE A 121 -8.88 14.11 12.16
C ILE A 121 -7.67 13.33 12.66
N GLN A 122 -6.69 14.03 13.24
CA GLN A 122 -5.55 13.39 13.87
C GLN A 122 -5.95 12.93 15.29
N GLU A 123 -5.52 11.73 15.65
CA GLU A 123 -5.67 11.24 17.01
C GLU A 123 -4.64 11.93 17.91
N ASN A 124 -5.12 12.48 19.02
CA ASN A 124 -4.26 13.02 20.06
C ASN A 124 -4.02 11.90 21.07
N VAL A 125 -2.80 11.38 21.09
CA VAL A 125 -2.34 10.42 22.08
C VAL A 125 -1.87 11.21 23.29
N VAL A 126 -2.53 11.02 24.43
CA VAL A 126 -2.25 11.71 25.69
C VAL A 126 -1.79 10.71 26.72
N GLU A 127 -0.67 10.98 27.36
CA GLU A 127 -0.18 10.22 28.50
C GLU A 127 -0.84 10.72 29.78
N ASP A 128 -1.39 9.80 30.57
CA ASP A 128 -1.73 10.07 31.96
C ASP A 128 -0.44 9.96 32.81
N TYR A 129 0.11 11.10 33.21
CA TYR A 129 1.37 11.15 33.98
C TYR A 129 1.32 10.48 35.36
N ASN A 130 0.13 10.20 35.90
CA ASN A 130 0.02 9.52 37.20
C ASN A 130 0.05 7.99 37.04
N THR A 131 -0.41 7.48 35.90
CA THR A 131 -0.54 6.03 35.66
C THR A 131 0.42 5.52 34.58
N GLY A 132 1.02 6.40 33.77
CA GLY A 132 1.84 6.06 32.60
C GLY A 132 1.03 5.50 31.43
N VAL A 133 -0.30 5.55 31.49
CA VAL A 133 -1.18 4.99 30.46
C VAL A 133 -1.37 5.99 29.32
N TYR A 134 -1.22 5.53 28.08
CA TYR A 134 -1.49 6.31 26.88
C TYR A 134 -2.94 6.10 26.44
N GLU A 135 -3.69 7.20 26.29
CA GLU A 135 -5.07 7.18 25.85
C GLU A 135 -5.26 8.09 24.63
N ILE A 136 -6.14 7.68 23.71
CA ILE A 136 -6.57 8.55 22.61
C ILE A 136 -7.65 9.49 23.15
N LYS A 137 -7.32 10.78 23.30
CA LYS A 137 -8.23 11.81 23.78
C LYS A 137 -8.36 12.92 22.76
N ASN A 138 -9.54 13.04 22.17
CA ASN A 138 -9.90 14.13 21.27
C ASN A 138 -10.10 15.44 22.07
N ILE A 139 -9.03 16.08 22.52
CA ILE A 139 -9.07 17.34 23.28
C ILE A 139 -8.60 18.54 22.45
N ASP A 140 -9.12 19.73 22.77
CA ASP A 140 -8.57 20.99 22.28
C ASP A 140 -7.35 21.46 23.11
N ASN A 141 -6.80 22.64 22.77
CA ASN A 141 -5.65 23.21 23.47
C ASN A 141 -5.95 23.58 24.93
N ASP A 142 -7.22 23.71 25.28
CA ASP A 142 -7.70 24.07 26.62
C ASP A 142 -8.15 22.82 27.42
N GLY A 143 -7.96 21.62 26.86
CA GLY A 143 -8.27 20.34 27.51
C GLY A 143 -9.73 19.89 27.39
N ASN A 144 -10.56 20.56 26.59
CA ASN A 144 -11.97 20.18 26.42
C ASN A 144 -12.11 19.04 25.42
N LEU A 145 -12.94 18.03 25.75
CA LEU A 145 -13.29 16.96 24.83
C LEU A 145 -14.10 17.48 23.64
N LEU A 146 -13.68 17.10 22.44
CA LEU A 146 -14.30 17.42 21.17
C LEU A 146 -14.91 16.17 20.54
N THR A 147 -16.08 16.35 19.95
CA THR A 147 -16.72 15.35 19.06
C THR A 147 -15.97 15.27 17.72
N ASN A 148 -16.17 14.16 17.00
CA ASN A 148 -15.58 13.98 15.66
C ASN A 148 -16.10 15.05 14.69
N GLU A 149 -17.35 15.46 14.81
CA GLU A 149 -17.95 16.53 14.00
C GLU A 149 -17.25 17.86 14.25
N GLN A 150 -17.00 18.22 15.51
CA GLN A 150 -16.28 19.45 15.87
C GLN A 150 -14.82 19.44 15.37
N LEU A 151 -14.14 18.29 15.48
CA LEU A 151 -12.79 18.12 14.94
C LEU A 151 -12.77 18.21 13.42
N TYR A 152 -13.76 17.63 12.74
CA TYR A 152 -13.89 17.72 11.30
C TYR A 152 -14.19 19.15 10.85
N ASP A 153 -15.04 19.90 11.55
CA ASP A 153 -15.31 21.30 11.27
C ASP A 153 -14.07 22.18 11.48
N LYS A 154 -13.31 21.93 12.55
CA LYS A 154 -12.01 22.58 12.79
C LYS A 154 -11.04 22.27 11.67
N TYR A 155 -10.98 21.00 11.24
CA TYR A 155 -10.24 20.60 10.06
C TYR A 155 -10.73 21.44 8.89
N LEU A 156 -12.02 21.42 8.49
CA LEU A 156 -12.59 22.19 7.37
C LEU A 156 -12.19 23.68 7.35
N LYS A 157 -12.16 24.33 8.51
CA LYS A 157 -11.80 25.76 8.67
C LYS A 157 -10.29 26.02 8.63
N ASN A 158 -9.44 25.00 8.74
CA ASN A 158 -7.99 25.17 8.73
C ASN A 158 -7.48 25.56 7.33
N HIS A 159 -6.86 26.74 7.23
CA HIS A 159 -6.29 27.28 5.99
C HIS A 159 -4.95 26.66 5.59
N ASN A 160 -4.30 25.89 6.47
CA ASN A 160 -3.02 25.23 6.19
C ASN A 160 -3.18 23.93 5.37
N LYS A 161 -4.37 23.64 4.85
CA LYS A 161 -4.60 22.52 3.95
C LYS A 161 -4.04 22.82 2.58
N ILE A 162 -3.24 21.89 2.08
CA ILE A 162 -2.61 22.06 0.78
C ILE A 162 -3.48 21.42 -0.33
N LEU A 163 -4.11 20.25 -0.08
CA LEU A 163 -4.80 19.47 -1.13
C LEU A 163 -6.09 18.78 -0.63
N PRO A 164 -7.16 18.72 -1.45
CA PRO A 164 -8.39 17.98 -1.14
C PRO A 164 -8.24 16.45 -1.06
N TYR A 165 -8.86 15.83 -0.06
CA TYR A 165 -8.91 14.37 0.12
C TYR A 165 -9.52 13.63 -1.07
N GLN A 166 -10.58 14.21 -1.63
CA GLN A 166 -11.28 13.67 -2.79
C GLN A 166 -10.33 13.43 -3.95
N TRP A 167 -9.36 14.32 -4.20
CA TRP A 167 -8.40 14.12 -5.29
C TRP A 167 -7.62 12.81 -5.12
N GLY A 168 -7.23 12.47 -3.89
CA GLY A 168 -6.57 11.21 -3.57
C GLY A 168 -7.44 9.97 -3.82
N VAL A 169 -8.74 10.05 -3.51
CA VAL A 169 -9.72 8.99 -3.81
C VAL A 169 -9.75 8.69 -5.31
N TRP A 170 -9.87 9.70 -6.16
CA TRP A 170 -9.88 9.49 -7.61
C TRP A 170 -8.52 9.12 -8.19
N VAL A 171 -7.40 9.62 -7.64
CA VAL A 171 -6.05 9.19 -8.05
C VAL A 171 -5.90 7.67 -7.89
N THR A 172 -6.30 7.12 -6.73
CA THR A 172 -6.22 5.67 -6.49
C THR A 172 -7.22 4.87 -7.32
N ALA A 173 -8.44 5.36 -7.50
CA ALA A 173 -9.45 4.72 -8.34
C ALA A 173 -8.98 4.60 -9.81
N TYR A 174 -8.36 5.65 -10.35
CA TYR A 174 -7.76 5.60 -11.69
C TYR A 174 -6.50 4.73 -11.76
N ALA A 175 -5.65 4.73 -10.73
CA ALA A 175 -4.49 3.84 -10.67
C ALA A 175 -4.94 2.38 -10.70
N PHE A 176 -5.94 2.03 -9.89
CA PHE A 176 -6.54 0.71 -9.84
C PHE A 176 -7.17 0.31 -11.19
N TYR A 177 -7.96 1.20 -11.79
CA TYR A 177 -8.52 0.96 -13.13
C TYR A 177 -7.44 0.74 -14.20
N ASN A 178 -6.35 1.53 -14.18
CA ASN A 178 -5.25 1.34 -15.11
C ASN A 178 -4.46 0.05 -14.87
N LEU A 179 -4.32 -0.39 -13.62
CA LEU A 179 -3.74 -1.70 -13.30
C LEU A 179 -4.54 -2.85 -13.94
N PHE A 180 -5.88 -2.80 -13.89
CA PHE A 180 -6.72 -3.77 -14.59
C PHE A 180 -6.58 -3.70 -16.11
N ARG A 181 -6.47 -2.51 -16.68
CA ARG A 181 -6.21 -2.34 -18.11
C ARG A 181 -4.87 -2.96 -18.50
N LEU A 182 -3.83 -2.75 -17.71
CA LEU A 182 -2.52 -3.35 -17.90
C LEU A 182 -2.58 -4.87 -17.79
N GLY A 183 -3.16 -5.40 -16.71
CA GLY A 183 -3.30 -6.84 -16.49
C GLY A 183 -4.11 -7.54 -17.58
N SER A 184 -5.13 -6.89 -18.14
CA SER A 184 -5.90 -7.40 -19.29
C SER A 184 -5.11 -7.55 -20.60
N CYS A 185 -3.88 -7.01 -20.63
CA CYS A 185 -2.95 -7.22 -21.73
C CYS A 185 -2.20 -8.55 -21.62
N ALA A 186 -2.16 -9.19 -20.44
CA ALA A 186 -1.58 -10.51 -20.26
C ALA A 186 -2.58 -11.61 -20.71
N GLY A 187 -2.08 -12.66 -21.36
CA GLY A 187 -2.88 -13.85 -21.65
C GLY A 187 -3.13 -14.69 -20.40
N VAL A 188 -2.17 -14.70 -19.47
CA VAL A 188 -2.31 -15.23 -18.12
C VAL A 188 -1.78 -14.19 -17.15
N TRP A 189 -2.64 -13.62 -16.32
CA TRP A 189 -2.25 -12.67 -15.28
C TRP A 189 -2.03 -13.44 -13.98
N ILE A 190 -0.79 -13.42 -13.47
CA ILE A 190 -0.36 -14.19 -12.31
C ILE A 190 -0.49 -13.37 -11.02
N TYR A 191 0.03 -12.15 -11.02
CA TYR A 191 0.10 -11.31 -9.83
C TYR A 191 0.16 -9.83 -10.20
N SER A 192 -0.28 -8.97 -9.29
CA SER A 192 -0.10 -7.53 -9.39
C SER A 192 0.05 -6.89 -8.01
N ASP A 193 0.88 -5.85 -7.95
CA ASP A 193 1.00 -4.97 -6.79
C ASP A 193 1.07 -3.52 -7.25
N THR A 194 0.06 -2.74 -6.86
CA THR A 194 -0.06 -1.28 -7.06
C THR A 194 0.01 -0.81 -8.51
N ASP A 195 1.18 -0.82 -9.13
CA ASP A 195 1.48 -0.38 -10.50
C ASP A 195 2.24 -1.44 -11.31
N SER A 196 2.47 -2.63 -10.75
CA SER A 196 3.16 -3.74 -11.40
C SER A 196 2.22 -4.89 -11.76
N CYS A 197 2.52 -5.59 -12.85
CA CYS A 197 1.79 -6.77 -13.28
C CYS A 197 2.74 -7.85 -13.78
N TYR A 198 2.61 -9.04 -13.18
CA TYR A 198 3.33 -10.25 -13.56
C TYR A 198 2.38 -11.14 -14.34
N GLY A 199 2.79 -11.54 -15.53
CA GLY A 199 1.94 -12.34 -16.41
C GLY A 199 2.73 -12.98 -17.54
N MET A 200 2.05 -13.86 -18.26
CA MET A 200 2.57 -14.58 -19.42
C MET A 200 1.75 -14.24 -20.67
N LYS A 201 2.32 -14.53 -21.84
CA LYS A 201 1.66 -14.39 -23.14
C LYS A 201 1.11 -12.97 -23.36
N TRP A 202 1.96 -11.97 -23.12
CA TRP A 202 1.60 -10.55 -23.26
C TRP A 202 1.16 -10.20 -24.68
N ASN A 203 -0.01 -9.58 -24.79
CA ASN A 203 -0.50 -9.04 -26.04
C ASN A 203 0.12 -7.67 -26.29
N MET A 204 1.24 -7.66 -27.02
CA MET A 204 2.00 -6.44 -27.31
C MET A 204 1.19 -5.39 -28.06
N LYS A 205 0.22 -5.78 -28.90
CA LYS A 205 -0.66 -4.82 -29.59
C LYS A 205 -1.56 -4.07 -28.60
N LYS A 206 -2.15 -4.78 -27.62
CA LYS A 206 -2.95 -4.15 -26.55
C LYS A 206 -2.08 -3.25 -25.66
N LEU A 207 -0.88 -3.71 -25.29
CA LEU A 207 0.04 -2.94 -24.46
C LEU A 207 0.51 -1.65 -25.14
N GLN A 208 0.88 -1.72 -26.43
CA GLN A 208 1.25 -0.55 -27.20
C GLN A 208 0.06 0.42 -27.37
N LYS A 209 -1.16 -0.10 -27.55
CA LYS A 209 -2.37 0.74 -27.57
C LYS A 209 -2.57 1.45 -26.23
N TYR A 210 -2.44 0.74 -25.11
CA TYR A 210 -2.51 1.32 -23.76
C TYR A 210 -1.47 2.46 -23.60
N ASN A 211 -0.20 2.21 -23.95
CA ASN A 211 0.84 3.22 -23.86
C ASN A 211 0.59 4.43 -24.76
N ARG A 212 0.13 4.22 -26.00
CA ARG A 212 -0.23 5.32 -26.91
C ARG A 212 -1.37 6.18 -26.34
N GLU A 213 -2.38 5.57 -25.74
CA GLU A 213 -3.47 6.32 -25.11
C GLU A 213 -3.00 7.14 -23.91
N CYS A 214 -2.06 6.62 -23.11
CA CYS A 214 -1.45 7.39 -22.01
C CYS A 214 -0.64 8.58 -22.55
N ILE A 215 0.19 8.37 -23.57
CA ILE A 215 0.99 9.43 -24.19
C ILE A 215 0.10 10.49 -24.84
N GLN A 216 -0.93 10.07 -25.59
CA GLN A 216 -1.85 11.02 -26.24
C GLN A 216 -2.57 11.91 -25.23
N LYS A 217 -3.06 11.34 -24.12
CA LYS A 217 -3.71 12.11 -23.05
C LYS A 217 -2.80 13.17 -22.42
N LEU A 218 -1.50 12.89 -22.35
CA LEU A 218 -0.50 13.83 -21.84
C LEU A 218 -0.22 14.92 -22.86
N HIS A 219 0.03 14.54 -24.11
CA HIS A 219 0.27 15.46 -25.23
C HIS A 219 -0.91 16.44 -25.42
N ASP A 220 -2.16 15.95 -25.40
CA ASP A 220 -3.37 16.79 -25.51
C ASP A 220 -3.50 17.83 -24.39
N ARG A 221 -2.73 17.68 -23.30
CA ARG A 221 -2.67 18.61 -22.17
C ARG A 221 -1.36 19.40 -22.09
N GLY A 222 -0.49 19.27 -23.09
CA GLY A 222 0.80 19.94 -23.17
C GLY A 222 1.90 19.32 -22.29
N TYR A 223 1.80 18.03 -21.98
CA TYR A 223 2.83 17.28 -21.26
C TYR A 223 3.58 16.33 -22.20
N GLU A 224 4.80 16.68 -22.52
CA GLU A 224 5.63 15.92 -23.47
C GLU A 224 6.42 14.79 -22.80
N PRO A 225 6.94 13.81 -23.57
CA PRO A 225 7.93 12.87 -23.06
C PRO A 225 9.25 13.58 -22.69
N VAL A 226 9.88 13.12 -21.59
CA VAL A 226 11.20 13.59 -21.15
C VAL A 226 12.29 12.71 -21.75
N ILE A 227 13.27 13.31 -22.41
CA ILE A 227 14.42 12.60 -22.98
C ILE A 227 15.59 12.68 -21.99
N HIS A 228 16.11 11.53 -21.57
CA HIS A 228 17.28 11.45 -20.69
C HIS A 228 18.09 10.19 -21.01
N ASN A 229 19.42 10.31 -21.10
CA ASN A 229 20.35 9.23 -21.45
C ASN A 229 19.92 8.44 -22.71
N GLY A 230 19.48 9.14 -23.76
CA GLY A 230 19.05 8.54 -25.02
C GLY A 230 17.73 7.76 -24.95
N LYS A 231 17.01 7.80 -23.82
CA LYS A 231 15.71 7.15 -23.63
C LYS A 231 14.61 8.19 -23.43
N SER A 232 13.44 7.91 -24.00
CA SER A 232 12.23 8.72 -23.80
C SER A 232 11.40 8.14 -22.66
N TYR A 233 10.94 9.00 -21.75
CA TYR A 233 10.14 8.64 -20.59
C TYR A 233 8.84 9.46 -20.59
N SER A 234 7.70 8.78 -20.49
CA SER A 234 6.38 9.40 -20.32
C SER A 234 5.72 8.92 -19.04
N LEU A 235 4.85 9.75 -18.44
CA LEU A 235 4.04 9.34 -17.30
C LEU A 235 2.97 8.30 -17.71
N GLY A 236 2.68 7.36 -16.81
CA GLY A 236 1.56 6.42 -16.95
C GLY A 236 1.73 5.32 -18.01
N VAL A 237 2.84 5.27 -18.73
CA VAL A 237 3.15 4.17 -19.66
C VAL A 237 3.66 2.96 -18.89
N ALA A 238 3.31 1.77 -19.37
CA ALA A 238 3.87 0.52 -18.90
C ALA A 238 5.23 0.27 -19.55
N SER A 239 6.23 -0.03 -18.74
CA SER A 239 7.57 -0.44 -19.15
C SER A 239 7.86 -1.88 -18.73
N LEU A 240 8.67 -2.60 -19.51
CA LEU A 240 9.16 -3.92 -19.10
C LEU A 240 10.10 -3.75 -17.90
N ASP A 241 9.75 -4.39 -16.78
CA ASP A 241 10.48 -4.32 -15.50
C ASP A 241 11.14 -5.65 -15.13
N GLY A 242 11.49 -6.45 -16.14
CA GLY A 242 12.21 -7.71 -15.97
C GLY A 242 11.57 -8.89 -16.69
N GLU A 243 12.37 -9.93 -16.86
CA GLU A 243 11.93 -11.23 -17.34
C GLU A 243 12.37 -12.30 -16.36
N TYR A 244 11.49 -13.26 -16.10
CA TYR A 244 11.68 -14.27 -15.07
C TYR A 244 11.54 -15.67 -15.65
N SER A 245 12.41 -16.59 -15.25
CA SER A 245 12.30 -18.01 -15.59
C SER A 245 11.38 -18.74 -14.61
N GLN A 246 11.27 -18.24 -13.39
CA GLN A 246 10.46 -18.81 -12.33
C GLN A 246 9.79 -17.72 -11.50
N PHE A 247 8.58 -17.99 -11.01
CA PHE A 247 7.81 -17.12 -10.15
C PHE A 247 7.03 -17.96 -9.14
N ARG A 248 7.10 -17.60 -7.87
CA ARG A 248 6.33 -18.23 -6.78
C ARG A 248 5.80 -17.16 -5.85
N THR A 249 4.54 -17.26 -5.46
CA THR A 249 3.92 -16.37 -4.47
C THR A 249 3.20 -17.18 -3.42
N VAL A 250 3.23 -16.69 -2.18
CA VAL A 250 2.48 -17.28 -1.05
C VAL A 250 1.43 -16.32 -0.50
N GLY A 251 1.26 -15.15 -1.13
CA GLY A 251 0.27 -14.14 -0.77
C GLY A 251 0.66 -12.73 -1.22
N ALA A 252 -0.15 -11.74 -0.83
CA ALA A 252 0.12 -10.34 -1.15
C ALA A 252 1.48 -9.90 -0.60
N LYS A 253 2.26 -9.19 -1.44
CA LYS A 253 3.61 -8.67 -1.16
C LYS A 253 4.61 -9.73 -0.66
N ARG A 254 4.37 -11.00 -1.04
CA ARG A 254 5.15 -12.17 -0.62
C ARG A 254 5.36 -13.08 -1.83
N TYR A 255 6.40 -12.79 -2.59
CA TYR A 255 6.76 -13.54 -3.78
C TYR A 255 8.27 -13.64 -3.98
N CYS A 256 8.68 -14.67 -4.70
CA CYS A 256 10.04 -14.96 -5.10
C CYS A 256 10.08 -15.15 -6.62
N THR A 257 11.13 -14.64 -7.26
CA THR A 257 11.32 -14.71 -8.71
C THR A 257 12.74 -15.14 -9.03
N ARG A 258 12.94 -15.87 -10.13
CA ARG A 258 14.26 -16.08 -10.71
C ARG A 258 14.40 -15.22 -11.94
N SER A 259 15.32 -14.25 -11.91
CA SER A 259 15.54 -13.34 -13.03
C SER A 259 16.26 -14.06 -14.17
N LYS A 260 15.85 -13.81 -15.42
CA LYS A 260 16.55 -14.33 -16.61
C LYS A 260 17.85 -13.60 -16.90
N ASN A 261 18.02 -12.38 -16.37
CA ASN A 261 19.18 -11.54 -16.68
C ASN A 261 20.44 -12.02 -15.96
N ASP A 262 20.29 -12.43 -14.69
CA ASP A 262 21.39 -12.84 -13.80
C ASP A 262 21.26 -14.29 -13.32
N GLY A 263 20.11 -14.94 -13.56
CA GLY A 263 19.85 -16.29 -13.10
C GLY A 263 19.57 -16.41 -11.60
N GLN A 264 19.51 -15.30 -10.84
CA GLN A 264 19.46 -15.31 -9.38
C GLN A 264 18.03 -15.26 -8.83
N LEU A 265 17.85 -15.78 -7.61
CA LEU A 265 16.62 -15.59 -6.85
C LEU A 265 16.53 -14.18 -6.27
N HIS A 266 15.36 -13.58 -6.41
CA HIS A 266 15.00 -12.29 -5.84
C HIS A 266 13.70 -12.46 -5.04
N THR A 267 13.69 -12.02 -3.79
CA THR A 267 12.51 -12.05 -2.93
C THR A 267 11.90 -10.66 -2.78
N THR A 268 10.57 -10.62 -2.71
CA THR A 268 9.80 -9.46 -2.26
C THR A 268 8.88 -9.95 -1.14
N VAL A 269 9.29 -9.68 0.08
CA VAL A 269 8.55 -10.00 1.31
C VAL A 269 8.54 -8.72 2.14
N ALA A 270 7.35 -8.17 2.40
CA ALA A 270 7.22 -6.96 3.20
C ALA A 270 7.88 -7.14 4.58
N GLY A 271 8.80 -6.24 4.92
CA GLY A 271 9.56 -6.29 6.18
C GLY A 271 10.82 -7.17 6.16
N VAL A 272 11.12 -7.86 5.05
CA VAL A 272 12.37 -8.63 4.90
C VAL A 272 13.29 -7.95 3.88
N PRO A 273 14.56 -7.66 4.22
CA PRO A 273 15.52 -7.10 3.29
C PRO A 273 15.75 -8.00 2.06
N LYS A 274 16.16 -7.40 0.93
CA LYS A 274 16.35 -8.13 -0.35
C LYS A 274 17.31 -9.31 -0.26
N ARG A 275 18.32 -9.23 0.61
CA ARG A 275 19.28 -10.34 0.87
C ARG A 275 18.62 -11.58 1.49
N GLY A 276 17.35 -11.49 1.91
CA GLY A 276 16.57 -12.64 2.32
C GLY A 276 16.49 -13.75 1.27
N ALA A 277 16.68 -13.44 -0.02
CA ALA A 277 16.75 -14.44 -1.08
C ALA A 277 17.90 -15.46 -0.86
N GLU A 278 19.00 -15.07 -0.23
CA GLU A 278 20.13 -15.95 0.08
C GLU A 278 19.74 -17.07 1.06
N CYS A 279 18.72 -16.84 1.90
CA CYS A 279 18.24 -17.85 2.84
C CYS A 279 17.51 -19.01 2.16
N LEU A 280 17.19 -18.89 0.86
CA LEU A 280 16.51 -19.93 0.10
C LEU A 280 17.47 -20.95 -0.52
N ASP A 281 18.79 -20.80 -0.33
CA ASP A 281 19.83 -21.72 -0.83
C ASP A 281 19.71 -21.98 -2.35
N ASP A 282 19.42 -20.92 -3.11
CA ASP A 282 19.16 -20.96 -4.56
C ASP A 282 18.04 -21.94 -4.99
N ASN A 283 17.20 -22.38 -4.05
CA ASN A 283 16.07 -23.25 -4.32
C ASN A 283 14.74 -22.53 -4.04
N MET A 284 14.01 -22.20 -5.09
CA MET A 284 12.74 -21.48 -4.98
C MET A 284 11.64 -22.28 -4.25
N ASP A 285 11.75 -23.60 -4.19
CA ASP A 285 10.78 -24.42 -3.46
C ASP A 285 10.86 -24.23 -1.94
N ASN A 286 11.98 -23.73 -1.43
CA ASN A 286 12.12 -23.30 -0.04
C ASN A 286 11.25 -22.08 0.28
N PHE A 287 10.81 -21.32 -0.73
CA PHE A 287 9.88 -20.19 -0.56
C PHE A 287 8.44 -20.71 -0.37
N THR A 288 8.19 -21.30 0.79
CA THR A 288 6.92 -21.93 1.14
C THR A 288 6.44 -21.47 2.51
N ARG A 289 5.16 -21.69 2.81
CA ARG A 289 4.58 -21.35 4.11
C ARG A 289 5.30 -22.09 5.23
N GLY A 290 5.52 -21.40 6.35
CA GLY A 290 6.30 -21.90 7.49
C GLY A 290 7.81 -21.62 7.40
N PHE A 291 8.32 -21.12 6.27
CA PHE A 291 9.73 -20.77 6.16
C PHE A 291 10.07 -19.56 7.04
N ILE A 292 11.16 -19.65 7.81
CA ILE A 292 11.64 -18.55 8.67
C ILE A 292 12.82 -17.87 7.98
N PHE A 293 12.68 -16.58 7.72
CA PHE A 293 13.81 -15.71 7.36
C PHE A 293 14.53 -15.27 8.65
N PRO A 294 15.74 -15.76 8.92
CA PRO A 294 16.43 -15.41 10.17
C PRO A 294 16.89 -13.96 10.13
N GLY A 295 16.58 -13.18 11.17
CA GLY A 295 17.00 -11.78 11.28
C GLY A 295 18.52 -11.63 11.24
N SER A 296 19.23 -12.58 11.85
CA SER A 296 20.71 -12.63 11.86
C SER A 296 21.31 -12.75 10.45
N LYS A 297 20.65 -13.49 9.54
CA LYS A 297 21.08 -13.64 8.15
C LYS A 297 20.53 -12.52 7.26
N THR A 298 19.25 -12.19 7.39
CA THR A 298 18.58 -11.21 6.52
C THR A 298 18.88 -9.76 6.87
N GLY A 299 19.34 -9.49 8.09
CA GLY A 299 19.60 -8.13 8.58
C GLY A 299 18.33 -7.40 8.95
N LYS A 300 17.19 -8.11 9.01
CA LYS A 300 15.96 -7.59 9.57
C LYS A 300 16.19 -7.32 11.06
N GLN A 301 15.89 -6.10 11.48
CA GLN A 301 16.01 -5.65 12.86
C GLN A 301 14.64 -5.31 13.43
N THR A 302 14.50 -5.43 14.74
CA THR A 302 13.41 -4.85 15.53
C THR A 302 13.97 -3.81 16.49
N HIS A 303 13.11 -2.90 16.94
CA HIS A 303 13.43 -1.90 17.93
C HIS A 303 13.00 -2.41 19.30
N THR A 304 13.86 -2.24 20.30
CA THR A 304 13.51 -2.44 21.71
C THR A 304 13.82 -1.15 22.44
N TYR A 305 12.81 -0.58 23.08
CA TYR A 305 12.96 0.62 23.90
C TYR A 305 13.47 0.20 25.26
N PHE A 306 14.60 0.78 25.67
CA PHE A 306 15.17 0.61 26.99
C PHE A 306 15.04 1.92 27.73
N TYR A 307 14.27 1.88 28.81
CA TYR A 307 14.18 2.95 29.79
C TYR A 307 15.11 2.62 30.94
N VAL A 308 15.98 3.56 31.31
CA VAL A 308 16.90 3.39 32.43
C VAL A 308 16.75 4.56 33.38
N ASP A 309 16.67 4.26 34.68
CA ASP A 309 16.47 5.29 35.70
C ASP A 309 17.67 6.25 35.79
N ASP A 310 18.87 5.76 35.46
CA ASP A 310 20.11 6.52 35.48
C ASP A 310 20.98 6.25 34.24
N VAL A 311 21.70 7.29 33.81
CA VAL A 311 22.68 7.20 32.72
C VAL A 311 23.82 6.25 33.12
N TYR A 312 24.09 5.25 32.29
CA TYR A 312 25.10 4.21 32.51
C TYR A 312 26.16 4.19 31.39
N ILE A 313 27.22 3.40 31.56
CA ILE A 313 28.24 3.20 30.52
C ILE A 313 28.04 1.80 29.90
N ASP A 314 27.84 1.74 28.59
CA ASP A 314 27.64 0.48 27.87
C ASP A 314 28.93 -0.38 27.79
N LYS A 315 28.81 -1.60 27.27
CA LYS A 315 29.94 -2.54 27.11
C LYS A 315 31.06 -2.02 26.18
N LYS A 316 30.81 -0.94 25.43
CA LYS A 316 31.77 -0.30 24.53
C LYS A 316 32.35 1.00 25.11
N GLY A 317 31.96 1.38 26.34
CA GLY A 317 32.42 2.59 27.00
C GLY A 317 31.60 3.84 26.68
N ASN A 318 30.44 3.72 26.03
CA ASN A 318 29.58 4.86 25.70
C ASN A 318 28.67 5.20 26.88
N ILE A 319 28.63 6.48 27.24
CA ILE A 319 27.63 7.02 28.17
C ILE A 319 26.27 6.96 27.48
N THR A 320 25.33 6.25 28.09
CA THR A 320 24.04 5.87 27.51
C THR A 320 22.94 6.08 28.55
N GLY A 321 21.77 6.53 28.12
CA GLY A 321 20.56 6.61 28.95
C GLY A 321 19.43 5.84 28.27
N ASP A 322 18.23 6.41 28.28
CA ASP A 322 17.13 5.89 27.46
C ASP A 322 17.58 5.71 26.00
N SER A 323 17.33 4.53 25.47
CA SER A 323 17.86 4.15 24.17
C SER A 323 16.91 3.23 23.41
N ILE A 324 17.13 3.19 22.09
CA ILE A 324 16.48 2.24 21.20
C ILE A 324 17.56 1.30 20.67
N ASP A 325 17.49 0.06 21.11
CA ASP A 325 18.39 -0.98 20.65
C ASP A 325 17.81 -1.70 19.45
N LEU A 326 18.69 -1.99 18.49
CA LEU A 326 18.36 -2.75 17.29
C LEU A 326 18.83 -4.19 17.44
N SER A 327 17.89 -5.11 17.55
CA SER A 327 18.17 -6.55 17.66
C SER A 327 17.70 -7.30 16.40
N PRO A 328 18.37 -8.40 15.99
CA PRO A 328 17.90 -9.22 14.88
C PRO A 328 16.47 -9.73 15.12
N CYS A 329 15.63 -9.68 14.09
CA CYS A 329 14.23 -10.09 14.17
C CYS A 329 13.91 -11.09 13.05
N ASP A 330 13.49 -12.29 13.42
CA ASP A 330 13.07 -13.31 12.47
C ASP A 330 11.75 -12.94 11.80
N TYR A 331 11.49 -13.49 10.62
CA TYR A 331 10.22 -13.33 9.91
C TYR A 331 9.69 -14.69 9.48
N LEU A 332 8.51 -15.07 10.00
CA LEU A 332 7.79 -16.26 9.59
C LEU A 332 6.99 -15.97 8.31
N LEU A 333 7.31 -16.68 7.23
CA LEU A 333 6.57 -16.64 5.98
C LEU A 333 5.31 -17.51 6.11
N ASP A 334 4.22 -16.99 6.65
CA ASP A 334 2.97 -17.74 6.80
C ASP A 334 1.72 -16.91 6.46
N VAL A 335 0.53 -17.52 6.47
CA VAL A 335 -0.74 -16.78 6.40
C VAL A 335 -0.84 -15.91 7.64
N VAL A 336 -0.96 -14.59 7.44
CA VAL A 336 -1.36 -13.71 8.53
C VAL A 336 -2.87 -13.94 8.69
N ASN A 337 -3.24 -14.91 9.51
CA ASN A 337 -4.61 -15.04 10.00
C ASN A 337 -4.81 -13.90 10.99
N VAL A 338 -5.26 -12.75 10.50
CA VAL A 338 -5.85 -11.75 11.38
C VAL A 338 -7.31 -12.16 11.57
N GLU A 339 -7.52 -13.25 12.32
CA GLU A 339 -8.88 -13.73 12.61
C GLU A 339 -9.62 -12.79 13.57
N ASP A 340 -8.89 -11.95 14.32
CA ASP A 340 -9.49 -10.94 15.17
C ASP A 340 -8.59 -9.70 15.22
N TRP A 341 -8.99 -8.65 14.51
CA TRP A 341 -8.42 -7.32 14.76
C TRP A 341 -8.78 -6.82 16.17
N GLU A 342 -9.89 -7.29 16.74
CA GLU A 342 -10.27 -7.01 18.15
C GLU A 342 -9.24 -7.60 19.12
N LYS A 343 -8.80 -8.86 18.91
CA LYS A 343 -7.76 -9.49 19.73
C LYS A 343 -6.41 -8.79 19.69
N LEU A 344 -6.09 -8.09 18.60
CA LEU A 344 -4.84 -7.32 18.51
C LEU A 344 -4.82 -6.13 19.49
N PHE A 345 -5.98 -5.75 20.02
CA PHE A 345 -6.17 -4.76 21.08
C PHE A 345 -6.55 -5.38 22.44
N GLU A 346 -6.75 -6.70 22.53
CA GLU A 346 -7.14 -7.42 23.75
C GLU A 346 -6.00 -8.22 24.40
N GLU A 347 -4.76 -8.12 23.93
CA GLU A 347 -3.64 -8.64 24.73
C GLU A 347 -3.54 -7.81 26.02
N GLU A 348 -4.21 -8.29 27.07
CA GLU A 348 -4.09 -7.80 28.44
C GLU A 348 -2.61 -7.77 28.81
N ILE A 349 -2.06 -6.55 28.92
CA ILE A 349 -0.79 -6.32 29.57
C ILE A 349 -1.02 -6.62 31.05
N GLU A 350 -0.61 -7.82 31.51
CA GLU A 350 -0.56 -8.14 32.94
C GLU A 350 0.45 -7.21 33.62
N LEU A 351 -0.07 -6.16 34.26
CA LEU A 351 0.68 -5.35 35.20
C LEU A 351 0.86 -6.16 36.49
N ILE A 352 2.02 -6.81 36.63
CA ILE A 352 2.43 -7.42 37.89
C ILE A 352 2.86 -6.28 38.83
N THR A 353 1.97 -5.88 39.73
CA THR A 353 2.28 -5.00 40.84
C THR A 353 2.95 -5.81 41.96
N TYR A 354 4.19 -5.48 42.30
CA TYR A 354 4.81 -5.93 43.54
C TYR A 354 4.34 -5.02 44.67
N GLU A 355 3.65 -5.58 45.66
CA GLU A 355 3.44 -4.90 46.95
C GLU A 355 4.75 -4.97 47.74
N GLU A 356 5.31 -3.82 48.10
CA GLU A 356 6.44 -3.73 49.03
C GLU A 356 5.95 -3.93 50.48
N GLU A 357 6.61 -4.85 51.20
CA GLU A 357 6.56 -4.99 52.68
C GLU A 357 7.33 -3.86 53.39
#